data_AF-A0A7X0FRX0-F1
#
_entry.id   AF-A0A7X0FRX0-F1
#
_cell.length_a   1.000
_cell.length_b   1.000
_cell.length_c   1.000
_cell.angle_alpha   90.00
_cell.angle_beta   90.00
_cell.angle_gamma   90.00
#
_symmetry.space_group_name_H-M   'P 1'
#
loop_
_entity.id
_entity.type
_entity.pdbx_description
1 polymer ?
#
loop_
_entity_poly.entity_id
_entity_poly.type
_entity_poly.pdbx_seq_one_letter_code
_entity_poly.pdbx_strand_id
1 'polypeptide(L)'
;MGKTTKAERKAYDAMEDAAAAAKKAKKAARSLPPKPSRKLKDLADEAVQAADVSKKAVRKNPKKVAKLAGAVADRLRRATRVAVEKAERKARLQAAAELVAVDAERAEADAAAQKAEAKALRKAAKKAAKLADRAEQEAEAAQVALDEELALEGAQEAEPAPAAAEPEPASEPEPAPEPEPKAEREPVPAPASEDLSALTVVQLRARARELGRTGYSRMTKAELIDLLG
;
A
#
# COMPACT_ATOMS: atom_id res chain seq x y z
N MET A 1 13.47 19.17 -67.22
CA MET A 1 12.78 18.45 -66.14
C MET A 1 11.83 19.40 -65.43
N GLY A 2 10.52 19.29 -65.66
CA GLY A 2 9.53 20.12 -64.96
C GLY A 2 9.51 19.78 -63.47
N LYS A 3 9.58 20.79 -62.60
CA LYS A 3 9.53 20.61 -61.14
C LYS A 3 8.15 20.04 -60.76
N THR A 4 8.13 19.05 -59.86
CA THR A 4 6.86 18.52 -59.31
C THR A 4 6.04 19.64 -58.69
N THR A 5 4.76 19.71 -59.01
CA THR A 5 3.90 20.77 -58.48
C THR A 5 3.71 20.60 -56.97
N LYS A 6 3.31 21.67 -56.27
CA LYS A 6 2.98 21.59 -54.83
C LYS A 6 1.87 20.56 -54.55
N ALA A 7 0.91 20.43 -55.47
CA ALA A 7 -0.18 19.49 -55.35
C ALA A 7 0.29 18.04 -55.50
N GLU A 8 1.21 17.77 -56.43
CA GLU A 8 1.80 16.44 -56.61
C GLU A 8 2.63 16.04 -55.39
N ARG A 9 3.47 16.94 -54.86
CA ARG A 9 4.22 16.69 -53.62
C ARG A 9 3.29 16.32 -52.47
N LYS A 10 2.23 17.10 -52.24
CA LYS A 10 1.21 16.80 -51.21
C LYS A 10 0.54 15.44 -51.41
N ALA A 11 0.36 14.99 -52.66
CA ALA A 11 -0.20 13.68 -52.93
C ALA A 11 0.79 12.55 -52.56
N TYR A 12 2.07 12.70 -52.90
CA TYR A 12 3.10 11.75 -52.47
C TYR A 12 3.23 11.71 -50.95
N ASP A 13 3.27 12.87 -50.27
CA ASP A 13 3.31 12.94 -48.80
C ASP A 13 2.12 12.19 -48.18
N ALA A 14 0.91 12.37 -48.73
CA ALA A 14 -0.28 11.68 -48.24
C ALA A 14 -0.27 10.17 -48.50
N MET A 15 0.30 9.72 -49.61
CA MET A 15 0.48 8.29 -49.92
C MET A 15 1.49 7.65 -48.97
N GLU A 16 2.62 8.31 -48.73
CA GLU A 16 3.64 7.86 -47.76
C GLU A 16 3.07 7.77 -46.35
N ASP A 17 2.26 8.77 -45.96
CA ASP A 17 1.59 8.79 -44.68
C ASP A 17 0.56 7.65 -44.54
N ALA A 18 -0.24 7.40 -45.58
CA ALA A 18 -1.16 6.26 -45.61
C ALA A 18 -0.41 4.92 -45.48
N ALA A 19 0.72 4.76 -46.18
CA ALA A 19 1.56 3.56 -46.07
C ALA A 19 2.19 3.42 -44.67
N ALA A 20 2.64 4.52 -44.07
CA ALA A 20 3.18 4.52 -42.71
C ALA A 20 2.09 4.18 -41.68
N ALA A 21 0.88 4.73 -41.83
CA ALA A 21 -0.28 4.40 -41.02
C ALA A 21 -0.66 2.92 -41.14
N ALA A 22 -0.61 2.35 -42.35
CA ALA A 22 -0.83 0.93 -42.60
C ALA A 22 0.15 0.04 -41.82
N LYS A 23 1.45 0.36 -41.86
CA LYS A 23 2.48 -0.37 -41.10
C LYS A 23 2.24 -0.30 -39.60
N LYS A 24 1.92 0.89 -39.08
CA LYS A 24 1.62 1.11 -37.66
C LYS A 24 0.39 0.31 -37.22
N ALA A 25 -0.69 0.35 -38.01
CA ALA A 25 -1.91 -0.39 -37.72
C ALA A 25 -1.68 -1.91 -37.76
N LYS A 26 -0.93 -2.42 -38.74
CA LYS A 26 -0.55 -3.85 -38.80
C LYS A 26 0.28 -4.27 -37.59
N LYS A 27 1.17 -3.41 -37.09
CA LYS A 27 1.92 -3.67 -35.85
C LYS A 27 1.00 -3.71 -34.63
N ALA A 28 0.11 -2.72 -34.47
CA ALA A 28 -0.85 -2.66 -33.37
C ALA A 28 -1.81 -3.86 -33.39
N ALA A 29 -2.24 -4.29 -34.58
CA ALA A 29 -3.12 -5.44 -34.75
C ALA A 29 -2.53 -6.76 -34.21
N ARG A 30 -1.21 -6.88 -34.05
CA ARG A 30 -0.58 -8.10 -33.50
C ARG A 30 -0.81 -8.29 -32.01
N SER A 31 -0.91 -7.19 -31.26
CA SER A 31 -1.12 -7.21 -29.79
C SER A 31 -2.59 -7.03 -29.40
N LEU A 32 -3.49 -6.92 -30.38
CA LEU A 32 -4.91 -6.71 -30.15
C LEU A 32 -5.70 -8.03 -30.24
N PRO A 33 -6.87 -8.12 -29.57
CA PRO A 33 -7.77 -9.26 -29.71
C PRO A 33 -8.16 -9.54 -31.17
N PRO A 34 -8.62 -10.77 -31.51
CA PRO A 34 -8.78 -11.20 -32.90
C PRO A 34 -9.76 -10.34 -33.71
N LYS A 35 -10.86 -9.89 -33.10
CA LYS A 35 -11.88 -9.04 -33.76
C LYS A 35 -11.34 -7.67 -34.18
N PRO A 36 -10.77 -6.83 -33.28
CA PRO A 36 -10.17 -5.56 -33.68
C PRO A 36 -8.92 -5.74 -34.55
N SER A 37 -8.13 -6.80 -34.32
CA SER A 37 -6.95 -7.13 -35.15
C SER A 37 -7.31 -7.29 -36.63
N ARG A 38 -8.36 -8.08 -36.95
CA ARG A 38 -8.83 -8.28 -38.33
C ARG A 38 -9.28 -6.96 -38.97
N LYS A 39 -10.14 -6.19 -38.29
CA LYS A 39 -10.61 -4.89 -38.79
C LYS A 39 -9.49 -3.91 -39.12
N LEU A 40 -8.44 -3.87 -38.29
CA LEU A 40 -7.29 -3.01 -38.54
C LEU A 40 -6.44 -3.49 -39.71
N LYS A 41 -6.34 -4.81 -39.94
CA LYS A 41 -5.67 -5.36 -41.12
C LYS A 41 -6.42 -4.99 -42.40
N ASP A 42 -7.74 -5.15 -42.42
CA ASP A 42 -8.58 -4.80 -43.57
C ASP A 42 -8.44 -3.31 -43.93
N LEU A 43 -8.52 -2.42 -42.93
CA LEU A 43 -8.32 -0.97 -43.14
C LEU A 43 -6.87 -0.62 -43.51
N ALA A 44 -5.89 -1.39 -43.04
CA ALA A 44 -4.50 -1.20 -43.43
C ALA A 44 -4.26 -1.62 -44.88
N ASP A 45 -4.96 -2.63 -45.38
CA ASP A 45 -4.89 -3.03 -46.78
C ASP A 45 -5.58 -2.00 -47.69
N GLU A 46 -6.70 -1.40 -47.25
CA GLU A 46 -7.31 -0.23 -47.90
C GLU A 46 -6.32 0.95 -47.98
N ALA A 47 -5.57 1.21 -46.90
CA ALA A 47 -4.54 2.25 -46.86
C ALA A 47 -3.34 1.96 -47.79
N VAL A 48 -2.95 0.69 -47.92
CA VAL A 48 -1.92 0.28 -48.89
C VAL A 48 -2.39 0.51 -50.32
N GLN A 49 -3.64 0.15 -50.64
CA GLN A 49 -4.20 0.41 -51.97
C GLN A 49 -4.29 1.91 -52.29
N ALA A 50 -4.66 2.73 -51.30
CA ALA A 50 -4.66 4.19 -51.44
C ALA A 50 -3.26 4.80 -51.63
N ALA A 51 -2.22 4.14 -51.10
CA ALA A 51 -0.83 4.53 -51.24
C ALA A 51 -0.17 4.02 -52.53
N ASP A 52 -0.74 3.01 -53.20
CA ASP A 52 -0.20 2.39 -54.41
C ASP A 52 -0.85 2.94 -55.70
N VAL A 53 -0.95 4.27 -55.81
CA VAL A 53 -1.48 4.92 -57.02
C VAL A 53 -0.37 5.28 -58.00
N SER A 54 -0.64 5.08 -59.30
CA SER A 54 0.36 5.35 -60.34
C SER A 54 0.77 6.82 -60.43
N LYS A 55 2.03 7.07 -60.83
CA LYS A 55 2.56 8.43 -61.10
C LYS A 55 1.68 9.22 -62.09
N LYS A 56 1.04 8.54 -63.05
CA LYS A 56 0.10 9.16 -64.00
C LYS A 56 -1.16 9.66 -63.30
N ALA A 57 -1.71 8.90 -62.36
CA ALA A 57 -2.87 9.30 -61.56
C ALA A 57 -2.53 10.51 -60.65
N VAL A 58 -1.34 10.51 -60.05
CA VAL A 58 -0.85 11.64 -59.24
C VAL A 58 -0.69 12.90 -60.09
N ARG A 59 -0.14 12.82 -61.31
CA ARG A 59 -0.04 13.96 -62.23
C ARG A 59 -1.41 14.47 -62.70
N LYS A 60 -2.35 13.56 -63.01
CA LYS A 60 -3.68 13.92 -63.55
C LYS A 60 -4.61 14.49 -62.47
N ASN A 61 -4.58 13.94 -61.26
CA ASN A 61 -5.53 14.28 -60.19
C ASN A 61 -4.85 14.37 -58.80
N PRO A 62 -3.83 15.21 -58.61
CA PRO A 62 -3.04 15.22 -57.38
C PRO A 62 -3.88 15.52 -56.13
N LYS A 63 -4.83 16.46 -56.24
CA LYS A 63 -5.72 16.83 -55.13
C LYS A 63 -6.65 15.69 -54.70
N LYS A 64 -7.15 14.88 -55.66
CA LYS A 64 -8.05 13.75 -55.35
C LYS A 64 -7.27 12.63 -54.68
N VAL A 65 -6.08 12.31 -55.18
CA VAL A 65 -5.17 11.33 -54.56
C VAL A 65 -4.84 11.75 -53.14
N ALA A 66 -4.39 13.00 -52.93
CA ALA A 66 -4.05 13.50 -51.61
C ALA A 66 -5.24 13.43 -50.63
N LYS A 67 -6.45 13.78 -51.08
CA LYS A 67 -7.66 13.72 -50.25
C LYS A 67 -8.02 12.28 -49.87
N LEU A 68 -7.96 11.34 -50.82
CA LEU A 68 -8.31 9.94 -50.58
C LEU A 68 -7.28 9.28 -49.65
N ALA A 69 -5.99 9.41 -49.94
CA ALA A 69 -4.93 8.85 -49.10
C ALA A 69 -4.96 9.44 -47.68
N GLY A 70 -5.15 10.77 -47.55
CA GLY A 70 -5.30 11.42 -46.25
C GLY A 70 -6.53 10.93 -45.47
N ALA A 71 -7.69 10.82 -46.12
CA ALA A 71 -8.91 10.35 -45.45
C ALA A 71 -8.78 8.90 -44.95
N VAL A 72 -8.16 8.03 -45.73
CA VAL A 72 -7.91 6.63 -45.33
C VAL A 72 -6.88 6.56 -44.20
N ALA A 73 -5.81 7.34 -44.27
CA ALA A 73 -4.81 7.44 -43.19
C ALA A 73 -5.45 7.91 -41.87
N ASP A 74 -6.29 8.93 -41.91
CA ASP A 74 -6.98 9.46 -40.72
C ASP A 74 -7.99 8.47 -40.14
N ARG A 75 -8.77 7.81 -41.00
CA ARG A 75 -9.69 6.73 -40.58
C ARG A 75 -8.92 5.62 -39.88
N LEU A 76 -7.80 5.20 -40.45
CA LEU A 76 -6.97 4.13 -39.91
C LEU A 76 -6.34 4.51 -38.56
N ARG A 77 -5.84 5.74 -38.42
CA ARG A 77 -5.32 6.27 -37.14
C ARG A 77 -6.38 6.28 -36.06
N ARG A 78 -7.57 6.80 -36.37
CA ARG A 78 -8.71 6.83 -35.43
C ARG A 78 -9.13 5.42 -35.03
N ALA A 79 -9.26 4.51 -35.98
CA ALA A 79 -9.59 3.12 -35.71
C ALA A 79 -8.52 2.44 -34.83
N THR A 80 -7.24 2.67 -35.11
CA THR A 80 -6.12 2.13 -34.31
C THR A 80 -6.18 2.66 -32.88
N ARG A 81 -6.34 3.98 -32.70
CA ARG A 81 -6.47 4.61 -31.38
C ARG A 81 -7.62 4.02 -30.57
N VAL A 82 -8.82 3.98 -31.14
CA VAL A 82 -10.01 3.45 -30.46
C VAL A 82 -9.84 1.97 -30.09
N ALA A 83 -9.23 1.18 -30.98
CA ALA A 83 -8.98 -0.24 -30.71
C ALA A 83 -8.01 -0.44 -29.54
N VAL A 84 -6.92 0.35 -29.50
CA VAL A 84 -5.93 0.32 -28.41
C VAL A 84 -6.55 0.80 -27.10
N GLU A 85 -7.21 1.96 -27.08
CA GLU A 85 -7.87 2.49 -25.87
C GLU A 85 -8.90 1.52 -25.31
N LYS A 86 -9.68 0.85 -26.17
CA LYS A 86 -10.65 -0.15 -25.73
C LYS A 86 -9.98 -1.40 -25.17
N ALA A 87 -8.86 -1.84 -25.75
CA ALA A 87 -8.09 -2.96 -25.24
C ALA A 87 -7.44 -2.64 -23.89
N GLU A 88 -6.82 -1.47 -23.76
CA GLU A 88 -6.23 -0.99 -22.51
C GLU A 88 -7.28 -0.81 -21.41
N ARG A 89 -8.43 -0.20 -21.72
CA ARG A 89 -9.52 -0.08 -20.74
C ARG A 89 -10.00 -1.45 -20.28
N LYS A 90 -10.14 -2.41 -21.19
CA LYS A 90 -10.52 -3.78 -20.81
C LYS A 90 -9.46 -4.42 -19.93
N ALA A 91 -8.18 -4.30 -20.29
CA ALA A 91 -7.07 -4.83 -19.49
C ALA A 91 -7.02 -4.21 -18.09
N ARG A 92 -7.24 -2.89 -17.96
CA ARG A 92 -7.31 -2.20 -16.67
C ARG A 92 -8.47 -2.70 -15.81
N LEU A 93 -9.64 -2.92 -16.40
CA LEU A 93 -10.79 -3.47 -15.67
C LEU A 93 -10.53 -4.90 -15.21
N GLN A 94 -9.86 -5.71 -16.02
CA GLN A 94 -9.47 -7.08 -15.64
C GLN A 94 -8.44 -7.06 -14.51
N ALA A 95 -7.39 -6.25 -14.62
CA ALA A 95 -6.39 -6.09 -13.56
C ALA A 95 -7.00 -5.55 -12.26
N ALA A 96 -7.93 -4.60 -12.34
CA ALA A 96 -8.64 -4.10 -11.17
C ALA A 96 -9.51 -5.19 -10.52
N ALA A 97 -10.20 -6.00 -11.32
CA ALA A 97 -10.98 -7.12 -10.82
C ALA A 97 -10.09 -8.19 -10.15
N GLU A 98 -8.91 -8.48 -10.73
CA GLU A 98 -7.93 -9.40 -10.16
C GLU A 98 -7.37 -8.88 -8.82
N LEU A 99 -7.04 -7.59 -8.72
CA LEU A 99 -6.61 -6.98 -7.46
C LEU A 99 -7.70 -7.06 -6.38
N VAL A 100 -8.95 -6.74 -6.74
CA VAL A 100 -10.09 -6.84 -5.82
C VAL A 100 -10.31 -8.28 -5.36
N ALA A 101 -10.13 -9.27 -6.24
CA ALA A 101 -10.22 -10.68 -5.86
C ALA A 101 -9.10 -11.08 -4.89
N VAL A 102 -7.85 -10.68 -5.15
CA VAL A 102 -6.71 -10.95 -4.26
C VAL A 102 -6.89 -10.29 -2.89
N ASP A 103 -7.38 -9.05 -2.86
CA ASP A 103 -7.63 -8.35 -1.59
C ASP A 103 -8.80 -8.99 -0.82
N ALA A 104 -9.83 -9.50 -1.51
CA ALA A 104 -10.89 -10.27 -0.87
C ALA A 104 -10.36 -11.57 -0.25
N GLU A 105 -9.52 -12.32 -0.97
CA GLU A 105 -8.88 -13.54 -0.44
C GLU A 105 -8.01 -13.25 0.78
N ARG A 106 -7.24 -12.15 0.75
CA ARG A 106 -6.44 -11.72 1.92
C ARG A 106 -7.33 -11.34 3.10
N ALA A 107 -8.41 -10.60 2.88
CA ALA A 107 -9.35 -10.23 3.93
C ALA A 107 -10.01 -11.47 4.57
N GLU A 108 -10.35 -12.49 3.78
CA GLU A 108 -10.86 -13.76 4.30
C GLU A 108 -9.80 -14.52 5.13
N ALA A 109 -8.55 -14.54 4.66
CA ALA A 109 -7.45 -15.15 5.39
C ALA A 109 -7.17 -14.44 6.72
N ASP A 110 -7.16 -13.10 6.72
CA ASP A 110 -6.98 -12.28 7.92
C ASP A 110 -8.14 -12.48 8.91
N ALA A 111 -9.39 -12.53 8.42
CA ALA A 111 -10.55 -12.81 9.26
C ALA A 111 -10.49 -14.22 9.87
N ALA A 112 -10.00 -15.21 9.12
CA ALA A 112 -9.79 -16.56 9.62
C ALA A 112 -8.68 -16.60 10.69
N ALA A 113 -7.57 -15.89 10.49
CA ALA A 113 -6.48 -15.76 11.45
C ALA A 113 -6.95 -15.10 12.76
N GLN A 114 -7.66 -13.98 12.67
CA GLN A 114 -8.23 -13.27 13.81
C GLN A 114 -9.21 -14.16 14.60
N LYS A 115 -10.04 -14.95 13.91
CA LYS A 115 -10.94 -15.91 14.56
C LYS A 115 -10.17 -17.03 15.28
N ALA A 116 -9.04 -17.47 14.73
CA ALA A 116 -8.18 -18.46 15.36
C ALA A 116 -7.49 -17.90 16.61
N GLU A 117 -6.93 -16.69 16.53
CA GLU A 117 -6.32 -15.97 17.65
C GLU A 117 -7.33 -15.71 18.78
N ALA A 118 -8.51 -15.21 18.45
CA ALA A 118 -9.57 -14.98 19.45
C ALA A 118 -9.97 -16.28 20.16
N LYS A 119 -10.02 -17.41 19.45
CA LYS A 119 -10.28 -18.73 20.06
C LYS A 119 -9.12 -19.17 20.97
N ALA A 120 -7.88 -18.93 20.56
CA ALA A 120 -6.70 -19.25 21.37
C ALA A 120 -6.67 -18.43 22.65
N LEU A 121 -6.90 -17.11 22.57
CA LEU A 121 -6.99 -16.22 23.73
C LEU A 121 -8.11 -16.62 24.69
N ARG A 122 -9.30 -16.98 24.17
CA ARG A 122 -10.39 -17.48 25.03
C ARG A 122 -10.02 -18.77 25.76
N LYS A 123 -9.28 -19.69 25.13
CA LYS A 123 -8.79 -20.91 25.78
C LYS A 123 -7.74 -20.59 26.84
N ALA A 124 -6.82 -19.68 26.53
CA ALA A 124 -5.79 -19.23 27.47
C ALA A 124 -6.41 -18.56 28.71
N ALA A 125 -7.37 -17.65 28.50
CA ALA A 125 -8.11 -16.99 29.58
C ALA A 125 -8.85 -17.99 30.48
N LYS A 126 -9.53 -18.98 29.89
CA LYS A 126 -10.19 -20.05 30.68
C LYS A 126 -9.20 -20.88 31.49
N LYS A 127 -8.02 -21.16 30.94
CA LYS A 127 -6.96 -21.89 31.67
C LYS A 127 -6.40 -21.05 32.81
N ALA A 128 -6.18 -19.75 32.57
CA ALA A 128 -5.72 -18.82 33.59
C ALA A 128 -6.74 -18.67 34.73
N ALA A 129 -8.03 -18.52 34.41
CA ALA A 129 -9.10 -18.48 35.41
C ALA A 129 -9.10 -19.73 36.29
N LYS A 130 -9.03 -20.92 35.69
CA LYS A 130 -8.97 -22.19 36.45
C LYS A 130 -7.72 -22.29 37.34
N LEU A 131 -6.59 -21.73 36.92
CA LEU A 131 -5.38 -21.69 37.73
C LEU A 131 -5.50 -20.70 38.88
N ALA A 132 -6.15 -19.56 38.66
CA ALA A 132 -6.47 -18.60 39.70
C ALA A 132 -7.42 -19.23 40.74
N ASP A 133 -8.52 -19.85 40.32
CA ASP A 133 -9.46 -20.54 41.22
C ASP A 133 -8.76 -21.59 42.10
N ARG A 134 -7.81 -22.34 41.51
CA ARG A 134 -7.02 -23.33 42.25
C ARG A 134 -6.04 -22.69 43.24
N ALA A 135 -5.39 -21.60 42.84
CA ALA A 135 -4.48 -20.86 43.72
C ALA A 135 -5.23 -20.24 44.90
N GLU A 136 -6.45 -19.74 44.68
CA GLU A 136 -7.33 -19.24 45.75
C GLU A 136 -7.72 -20.36 46.73
N GLN A 137 -8.14 -21.53 46.24
CA GLN A 137 -8.44 -22.69 47.08
C GLN A 137 -7.23 -23.18 47.89
N GLU A 138 -6.04 -23.19 47.28
CA GLU A 138 -4.80 -23.56 47.96
C GLU A 138 -4.41 -22.51 49.03
N ALA A 139 -4.64 -21.22 48.77
CA ALA A 139 -4.41 -20.15 49.73
C ALA A 139 -5.39 -20.20 50.92
N GLU A 140 -6.69 -20.41 50.65
CA GLU A 140 -7.70 -20.60 51.70
C GLU A 140 -7.38 -21.83 52.56
N ALA A 141 -7.00 -22.95 51.95
CA ALA A 141 -6.59 -24.15 52.69
C ALA A 141 -5.35 -23.90 53.57
N ALA A 142 -4.37 -23.13 53.07
CA ALA A 142 -3.19 -22.74 53.85
C ALA A 142 -3.56 -21.82 55.02
N GLN A 143 -4.50 -20.89 54.84
CA GLN A 143 -5.00 -20.04 55.93
C GLN A 143 -5.71 -20.85 57.01
N VAL A 144 -6.60 -21.76 56.63
CA VAL A 144 -7.28 -22.66 57.59
C VAL A 144 -6.27 -23.50 58.36
N ALA A 145 -5.26 -24.05 57.69
CA ALA A 145 -4.20 -24.81 58.37
C ALA A 145 -3.41 -23.97 59.37
N LEU A 146 -3.10 -22.71 59.03
CA LEU A 146 -2.42 -21.78 59.93
C LEU A 146 -3.31 -21.41 61.14
N ASP A 147 -4.60 -21.14 60.90
CA ASP A 147 -5.55 -20.84 61.98
C ASP A 147 -5.74 -22.03 62.93
N GLU A 148 -5.75 -23.27 62.41
CA GLU A 148 -5.77 -24.50 63.22
C GLU A 148 -4.47 -24.67 64.04
N GLU A 149 -3.30 -24.39 63.45
CA GLU A 149 -2.01 -24.45 64.16
C GLU A 149 -1.93 -23.41 65.28
N LEU A 150 -2.34 -22.17 65.02
CA LEU A 150 -2.43 -21.10 66.02
C LEU A 150 -3.47 -21.38 67.11
N ALA A 151 -4.59 -22.04 66.80
CA ALA A 151 -5.57 -22.46 67.79
C ALA A 151 -5.05 -23.59 68.71
N LEU A 152 -4.18 -24.47 68.19
CA LEU A 152 -3.51 -25.51 68.98
C LEU A 152 -2.40 -24.93 69.88
N GLU A 153 -1.64 -23.94 69.41
CA GLU A 153 -0.70 -23.18 70.25
C GLU A 153 -1.43 -22.32 71.30
N GLY A 154 -2.53 -21.67 70.94
CA GLY A 154 -3.37 -20.90 71.87
C GLY A 154 -4.07 -21.73 72.94
N ALA A 155 -4.29 -23.03 72.70
CA ALA A 155 -4.78 -23.97 73.72
C ALA A 155 -3.68 -24.47 74.67
N GLN A 156 -2.39 -24.24 74.35
CA GLN A 156 -1.26 -24.55 75.21
C GLN A 156 -0.86 -23.36 76.11
N GLU A 157 -1.44 -22.18 75.88
CA GLU A 157 -1.18 -20.95 76.62
C GLU A 157 -2.46 -20.41 77.27
N ALA A 158 -3.02 -21.20 78.19
CA ALA A 158 -4.09 -20.78 79.09
C ALA A 158 -3.68 -21.00 80.56
N GLU A 159 -2.80 -20.14 81.07
CA GLU A 159 -2.82 -19.64 82.46
C GLU A 159 -2.40 -18.15 82.49
N PRO A 160 -2.90 -17.33 83.45
CA PRO A 160 -3.31 -15.95 83.15
C PRO A 160 -2.45 -14.81 83.76
N ALA A 161 -2.46 -13.67 83.04
CA ALA A 161 -2.50 -12.26 83.49
C ALA A 161 -1.23 -11.59 84.10
N PRO A 162 -1.18 -10.23 84.22
CA PRO A 162 -1.52 -9.14 83.27
C PRO A 162 -0.45 -8.01 83.24
N ALA A 163 -0.60 -7.01 82.35
CA ALA A 163 -0.57 -5.56 82.66
C ALA A 163 0.07 -4.64 81.58
N ALA A 164 -0.76 -3.68 81.15
CA ALA A 164 -0.48 -2.25 81.01
C ALA A 164 0.13 -1.67 79.70
N ALA A 165 -0.75 -0.93 79.01
CA ALA A 165 -0.61 0.48 78.61
C ALA A 165 -0.39 0.79 77.12
N GLU A 166 -1.50 1.10 76.44
CA GLU A 166 -1.64 2.24 75.50
C GLU A 166 -1.51 3.59 76.28
N PRO A 167 -1.19 4.76 75.67
CA PRO A 167 -1.69 5.19 74.36
C PRO A 167 -0.75 6.02 73.43
N GLU A 168 -1.19 6.11 72.17
CA GLU A 168 -1.00 7.13 71.12
C GLU A 168 -1.02 8.59 71.64
N PRO A 169 -0.49 9.65 70.92
CA PRO A 169 -0.89 9.95 69.54
C PRO A 169 0.04 10.79 68.60
N ALA A 170 -0.33 10.71 67.31
CA ALA A 170 -0.41 11.77 66.30
C ALA A 170 0.76 12.74 66.08
N SER A 171 1.31 12.76 64.86
CA SER A 171 1.13 13.90 63.94
C SER A 171 1.70 13.62 62.52
N GLU A 172 0.78 13.51 61.56
CA GLU A 172 0.96 14.00 60.18
C GLU A 172 1.22 15.53 60.22
N PRO A 173 2.01 16.11 59.29
CA PRO A 173 1.47 16.35 57.94
C PRO A 173 2.47 16.22 56.78
N GLU A 174 1.92 15.95 55.60
CA GLU A 174 2.51 16.22 54.29
C GLU A 174 3.01 17.67 54.19
N PRO A 175 4.07 17.93 53.40
CA PRO A 175 3.75 18.50 52.08
C PRO A 175 4.67 17.99 50.95
N ALA A 176 4.07 17.81 49.78
CA ALA A 176 4.78 17.85 48.50
C ALA A 176 5.51 19.19 48.33
N PRO A 177 6.69 19.19 47.70
CA PRO A 177 6.73 19.87 46.41
C PRO A 177 7.54 19.09 45.35
N GLU A 178 7.03 19.10 44.11
CA GLU A 178 7.84 18.94 42.90
C GLU A 178 9.01 19.93 42.91
N PRO A 179 10.17 19.50 42.39
CA PRO A 179 10.69 20.22 41.23
C PRO A 179 11.28 19.31 40.14
N GLU A 180 10.75 19.41 38.91
CA GLU A 180 11.62 19.50 37.73
C GLU A 180 12.52 20.75 37.85
N PRO A 181 13.67 20.96 37.15
CA PRO A 181 14.20 20.24 35.98
C PRO A 181 15.76 20.11 35.93
N LYS A 182 16.26 19.49 34.83
CA LYS A 182 17.51 19.79 34.09
C LYS A 182 18.85 19.86 34.86
N ALA A 183 19.78 18.97 34.52
CA ALA A 183 20.80 19.25 33.50
C ALA A 183 21.89 18.16 33.45
N GLU A 184 22.17 17.73 32.22
CA GLU A 184 23.52 17.51 31.67
C GLU A 184 24.49 16.52 32.34
N ARG A 185 24.65 15.37 31.68
CA ARG A 185 25.98 14.96 31.19
C ARG A 185 25.90 13.96 30.04
N GLU A 186 26.10 14.48 28.85
CA GLU A 186 26.82 13.81 27.76
C GLU A 186 28.33 13.75 28.11
N PRO A 187 29.14 12.81 27.58
CA PRO A 187 29.39 12.72 26.14
C PRO A 187 29.39 11.33 25.49
N VAL A 188 28.92 11.39 24.24
CA VAL A 188 28.96 10.52 23.06
C VAL A 188 30.20 9.60 22.92
N PRO A 189 30.05 8.48 22.18
CA PRO A 189 30.52 8.54 20.78
C PRO A 189 29.48 8.04 19.76
N ALA A 190 29.39 8.76 18.64
CA ALA A 190 28.65 8.39 17.43
C ALA A 190 29.46 7.35 16.62
N PRO A 191 28.81 6.57 15.73
CA PRO A 191 28.28 7.13 14.49
C PRO A 191 26.76 6.98 14.37
N ALA A 192 26.10 8.11 14.19
CA ALA A 192 24.66 8.24 14.02
C ALA A 192 24.26 8.01 12.55
N SER A 193 24.36 6.77 12.09
CA SER A 193 23.86 6.37 10.77
C SER A 193 22.97 5.12 10.76
N GLU A 194 22.80 4.40 11.88
CA GLU A 194 22.31 3.01 11.77
C GLU A 194 20.88 2.74 12.25
N ASP A 195 20.23 3.60 13.05
CA ASP A 195 18.94 3.24 13.66
C ASP A 195 17.70 4.01 13.15
N LEU A 196 17.77 4.67 11.98
CA LEU A 196 16.56 5.22 11.36
C LEU A 196 15.53 4.11 11.03
N SER A 197 16.02 2.90 10.72
CA SER A 197 15.20 1.72 10.42
C SER A 197 14.43 1.20 11.64
N ALA A 198 14.97 1.36 12.85
CA ALA A 198 14.34 0.94 14.09
C ALA A 198 13.20 1.88 14.53
N LEU A 199 13.21 3.13 14.05
CA LEU A 199 12.20 4.11 14.40
C LEU A 199 10.85 3.82 13.72
N THR A 200 9.78 4.20 14.40
CA THR A 200 8.42 4.18 13.86
C THR A 200 8.19 5.35 12.90
N VAL A 201 7.20 5.23 12.02
CA VAL A 201 6.82 6.30 11.06
C VAL A 201 6.51 7.63 11.79
N VAL A 202 5.92 7.57 12.99
CA VAL A 202 5.62 8.75 13.80
C VAL A 202 6.90 9.44 14.27
N GLN A 203 7.86 8.69 14.78
CA GLN A 203 9.16 9.21 15.23
C GLN A 203 9.98 9.80 14.08
N LEU A 204 9.94 9.17 12.91
CA LEU A 204 10.60 9.69 11.70
C LEU A 204 9.97 11.02 11.25
N ARG A 205 8.64 11.15 11.27
CA ARG A 205 7.95 12.42 10.96
C ARG A 205 8.24 13.52 11.97
N ALA A 206 8.40 13.17 13.25
CA ALA A 206 8.79 14.12 14.29
C ALA A 206 10.20 14.68 14.02
N ARG A 207 11.18 13.82 13.74
CA ARG A 207 12.53 14.24 13.34
C ARG A 207 12.54 15.08 12.06
N ALA A 208 11.75 14.69 11.05
CA ALA A 208 11.63 15.49 9.82
C ALA A 208 11.09 16.90 10.09
N ARG A 209 10.16 17.06 11.05
CA ARG A 209 9.66 18.36 11.49
C ARG A 209 10.73 19.16 12.24
N GLU A 210 11.47 18.53 13.15
CA GLU A 210 12.56 19.17 13.90
C GLU A 210 13.66 19.69 12.97
N LEU A 211 13.95 18.98 11.88
CA LEU A 211 14.88 19.39 10.83
C LEU A 211 14.26 20.37 9.81
N GLY A 212 13.02 20.80 10.01
CA GLY A 212 12.34 21.76 9.12
C GLY A 212 12.03 21.23 7.72
N ARG A 213 12.07 19.91 7.51
CA ARG A 213 11.68 19.31 6.23
C ARG A 213 10.17 19.45 6.04
N THR A 214 9.72 19.64 4.81
CA THR A 214 8.29 19.72 4.46
C THR A 214 7.92 18.57 3.51
N GLY A 215 6.63 18.27 3.36
CA GLY A 215 6.18 17.19 2.46
C GLY A 215 6.28 15.76 3.02
N TYR A 216 6.76 15.57 4.24
CA TYR A 216 6.93 14.25 4.88
C TYR A 216 5.60 13.54 5.23
N SER A 217 4.46 14.24 5.23
CA SER A 217 3.17 13.66 5.65
C SER A 217 2.66 12.54 4.73
N ARG A 218 3.08 12.52 3.46
CA ARG A 218 2.70 11.51 2.47
C ARG A 218 3.77 10.47 2.20
N MET A 219 4.94 10.60 2.84
CA MET A 219 6.05 9.69 2.66
C MET A 219 5.86 8.40 3.45
N THR A 220 6.29 7.31 2.83
CA THR A 220 6.40 5.96 3.42
C THR A 220 7.59 5.88 4.38
N LYS A 221 7.67 4.82 5.19
CA LYS A 221 8.79 4.62 6.14
C LYS A 221 10.15 4.67 5.46
N ALA A 222 10.28 4.03 4.29
CA ALA A 222 11.52 4.02 3.52
C ALA A 222 11.91 5.42 3.03
N GLU A 223 10.97 6.14 2.41
CA GLU A 223 11.20 7.51 1.93
C GLU A 223 11.52 8.49 3.07
N LEU A 224 10.97 8.27 4.26
CA LEU A 224 11.30 9.04 5.46
C LEU A 224 12.71 8.74 5.99
N ILE A 225 13.18 7.50 5.84
CA ILE A 225 14.56 7.13 6.17
C ILE A 225 15.51 7.78 5.17
N ASP A 226 15.21 7.70 3.87
CA ASP A 226 16.02 8.31 2.80
C ASP A 226 16.08 9.85 2.91
N LEU A 227 15.02 10.50 3.42
CA LEU A 227 15.01 11.94 3.66
C LEU A 227 15.89 12.38 4.84
N LEU A 228 16.13 11.47 5.78
CA LEU A 228 16.77 11.73 7.07
C LEU A 228 18.19 11.15 7.20
N GLY A 229 18.58 10.22 6.33
CA GLY A 229 19.94 9.70 6.16
C GLY A 229 20.75 10.52 5.17
#